data_AF-A0AAV8ADG3-F1
#
_entry.id   AF-A0AAV8ADG3-F1
#
_cell.length_a   1.000
_cell.length_b   1.000
_cell.length_c   1.000
_cell.angle_alpha   90.00
_cell.angle_beta   90.00
_cell.angle_gamma   90.00
#
_symmetry.space_group_name_H-M   'P 1'
#
loop_
_entity.id
_entity.type
_entity.pdbx_description
1 polymer ?
#
loop_
_entity_poly.entity_id
_entity_poly.type
_entity_poly.pdbx_seq_one_letter_code
_entity_poly.pdbx_strand_id
1 'polypeptide(L)'
;MSFSDWLNKYNSLERDIQQSKILCQKIVSSKHDDKATREARLTLHKSLRELEKSYLRLDKQLNTIKKNPTKYSLTQREYTRRRDELSGKKIEIEKLKNWQSERSQNKINSHQKSEKQLERERVELEKKLNGLDNSQILDMNQKTMKKQDNALDDLSSSIFRISNIAQEIGNELDLQSKLLDNIDTKMDRVDNKLKKNTQKMKKF
;
A
#
# COMPACT_ATOMS: atom_id res chain seq x y z
N MET A 1 -2.50 7.33 24.62
CA MET A 1 -1.78 7.20 23.34
C MET A 1 -2.03 8.47 22.58
N SER A 2 -0.99 9.15 22.13
CA SER A 2 -1.12 10.42 21.44
C SER A 2 -1.67 10.20 20.03
N PHE A 3 -2.44 11.16 19.52
CA PHE A 3 -2.80 11.27 18.11
C PHE A 3 -1.56 11.13 17.21
N SER A 4 -0.44 11.75 17.62
CA SER A 4 0.85 11.73 16.93
C SER A 4 1.43 10.31 16.85
N ASP A 5 1.29 9.49 17.90
CA ASP A 5 1.84 8.12 17.91
C ASP A 5 1.17 7.22 16.87
N TRP A 6 -0.14 7.35 16.71
CA TRP A 6 -0.89 6.57 15.73
C TRP A 6 -0.56 7.03 14.32
N LEU A 7 -0.54 8.34 14.09
CA LEU A 7 -0.23 8.93 12.79
C LEU A 7 1.20 8.57 12.34
N ASN A 8 2.18 8.57 13.24
CA ASN A 8 3.54 8.15 12.93
C ASN A 8 3.62 6.68 12.51
N LYS A 9 2.90 5.79 13.21
CA LYS A 9 2.83 4.37 12.85
C LYS A 9 2.12 4.15 11.51
N TYR A 10 1.06 4.90 11.26
CA TYR A 10 0.34 4.88 9.98
C TYR A 10 1.24 5.38 8.84
N ASN A 11 1.94 6.49 9.02
CA ASN A 11 2.88 7.03 8.02
C ASN A 11 4.07 6.09 7.78
N SER A 12 4.52 5.35 8.81
CA SER A 12 5.52 4.30 8.64
C SER A 12 4.98 3.17 7.75
N LEU A 13 3.75 2.70 8.02
CA LEU A 13 3.09 1.68 7.21
C LEU A 13 2.98 2.14 5.75
N GLU A 14 2.61 3.40 5.52
CA GLU A 14 2.54 3.98 4.18
C GLU A 14 3.89 3.91 3.47
N ARG A 15 4.96 4.37 4.12
CA ARG A 15 6.31 4.33 3.56
C ARG A 15 6.74 2.91 3.21
N ASP A 16 6.48 1.95 4.09
CA ASP A 16 6.84 0.54 3.89
C ASP A 16 6.07 -0.09 2.71
N ILE A 17 4.81 0.32 2.50
CA ILE A 17 4.01 -0.07 1.32
C ILE A 17 4.64 0.51 0.05
N GLN A 18 5.03 1.79 0.06
CA GLN A 18 5.68 2.43 -1.09
C GLN A 18 7.04 1.77 -1.42
N GLN A 19 7.86 1.46 -0.41
CA GLN A 19 9.11 0.72 -0.61
C GLN A 19 8.87 -0.67 -1.21
N SER A 20 7.82 -1.37 -0.77
CA SER A 20 7.45 -2.67 -1.33
C SER A 20 7.00 -2.56 -2.80
N LYS A 21 6.31 -1.49 -3.20
CA LYS A 21 5.98 -1.21 -4.61
C LYS A 21 7.24 -0.97 -5.47
N ILE A 22 8.21 -0.23 -4.95
CA ILE A 22 9.51 0.00 -5.63
C ILE A 22 10.25 -1.33 -5.82
N LEU A 23 10.25 -2.20 -4.81
CA LEU A 23 10.82 -3.54 -4.94
C LEU A 23 10.11 -4.36 -6.03
N CYS A 24 8.77 -4.31 -6.09
CA CYS A 24 8.01 -4.95 -7.16
C CYS A 24 8.45 -4.44 -8.55
N GLN A 25 8.58 -3.13 -8.72
CA GLN A 25 9.03 -2.53 -9.98
C GLN A 25 10.45 -2.99 -10.34
N LYS A 26 11.39 -2.96 -9.39
CA LYS A 26 12.75 -3.48 -9.59
C LYS A 26 12.76 -4.94 -10.03
N ILE A 27 11.86 -5.77 -9.48
CA ILE A 27 11.72 -7.18 -9.85
C ILE A 27 11.15 -7.33 -11.28
N VAL A 28 10.28 -6.42 -11.74
CA VAL A 28 9.71 -6.46 -13.09
C VAL A 28 10.70 -5.97 -14.13
N SER A 29 11.40 -4.86 -13.88
CA SER A 29 12.29 -4.22 -14.84
C SER A 29 13.60 -4.97 -15.08
N SER A 30 13.91 -5.97 -14.24
CA SER A 30 15.10 -6.79 -14.43
C SER A 30 14.93 -7.78 -15.59
N LYS A 31 15.79 -7.69 -16.60
CA LYS A 31 15.79 -8.56 -17.79
C LYS A 31 16.24 -10.00 -17.50
N HIS A 32 16.97 -10.22 -16.40
CA HIS A 32 17.54 -11.52 -16.04
C HIS A 32 17.29 -11.84 -14.57
N ASP A 33 17.24 -13.13 -14.24
CA ASP A 33 17.11 -13.58 -12.84
C ASP A 33 18.47 -13.49 -12.12
N ASP A 34 18.94 -12.27 -11.92
CA ASP A 34 20.23 -11.97 -11.30
C ASP A 34 20.15 -12.00 -9.76
N LYS A 35 21.32 -12.00 -9.11
CA LYS A 35 21.43 -12.02 -7.64
C LYS A 35 20.65 -10.87 -6.99
N ALA A 36 20.70 -9.68 -7.58
CA ALA A 36 20.00 -8.50 -7.08
C ALA A 36 18.47 -8.65 -7.14
N THR A 37 17.93 -9.26 -8.19
CA THR A 37 16.49 -9.56 -8.32
C THR A 37 16.07 -10.62 -7.30
N ARG A 38 16.89 -11.64 -7.06
CA ARG A 38 16.62 -12.67 -6.04
C ARG A 38 16.59 -12.07 -4.63
N GLU A 39 17.55 -11.20 -4.31
CA GLU A 39 17.58 -10.46 -3.05
C GLU A 39 16.36 -9.55 -2.89
N ALA A 40 15.98 -8.82 -3.95
CA ALA A 40 14.77 -7.97 -3.94
C ALA A 40 13.49 -8.77 -3.65
N ARG A 41 13.34 -9.98 -4.23
CA ARG A 41 12.20 -10.87 -3.94
C ARG A 41 12.16 -11.32 -2.48
N LEU A 42 13.32 -11.68 -1.91
CA LEU A 42 13.41 -12.08 -0.51
C LEU A 42 13.08 -10.91 0.42
N THR A 43 13.57 -9.71 0.11
CA THR A 43 13.27 -8.50 0.85
C THR A 43 11.78 -8.16 0.77
N LEU A 44 11.16 -8.26 -0.41
CA LEU A 44 9.72 -8.07 -0.58
C LEU A 44 8.87 -9.07 0.21
N HIS A 45 9.27 -10.35 0.24
CA HIS A 45 8.61 -11.37 1.08
C HIS A 45 8.66 -11.00 2.57
N LYS A 46 9.81 -10.53 3.05
CA LYS A 46 9.97 -10.10 4.45
C LYS A 46 9.14 -8.84 4.72
N SER A 47 9.19 -7.84 3.84
CA SER A 47 8.46 -6.58 4.01
C SER A 47 6.95 -6.80 4.05
N LEU A 48 6.40 -7.67 3.20
CA LEU A 48 4.96 -7.97 3.20
C LEU A 48 4.47 -8.60 4.51
N ARG A 49 5.27 -9.50 5.12
CA ARG A 49 4.95 -10.04 6.45
C ARG A 49 4.96 -8.99 7.54
N GLU A 50 5.91 -8.05 7.49
CA GLU A 50 5.98 -6.97 8.47
C GLU A 50 4.88 -5.94 8.28
N LEU A 51 4.49 -5.65 7.02
CA LEU A 51 3.33 -4.82 6.68
C LEU A 51 2.04 -5.38 7.28
N GLU A 52 1.78 -6.68 7.13
CA GLU A 52 0.61 -7.34 7.74
C GLU A 52 0.60 -7.21 9.26
N LYS A 53 1.74 -7.45 9.91
CA LYS A 53 1.87 -7.29 11.37
C LYS A 53 1.61 -5.86 11.81
N SER A 54 2.16 -4.88 11.08
CA SER A 54 1.99 -3.45 11.36
C SER A 54 0.53 -3.02 11.20
N TYR A 55 -0.11 -3.44 10.10
CA TYR A 55 -1.55 -3.26 9.88
C TYR A 55 -2.38 -3.85 11.03
N LEU A 56 -2.14 -5.11 11.41
CA LEU A 56 -2.88 -5.79 12.48
C LEU A 56 -2.69 -5.08 13.84
N ARG A 57 -1.50 -4.52 14.10
CA ARG A 57 -1.24 -3.74 15.31
C ARG A 57 -2.05 -2.44 15.31
N LEU A 58 -2.09 -1.71 14.19
CA LEU A 58 -2.88 -0.49 14.03
C LEU A 58 -4.39 -0.77 14.14
N ASP A 59 -4.86 -1.87 13.54
CA ASP A 59 -6.25 -2.31 13.61
C ASP A 59 -6.69 -2.63 15.04
N LYS A 60 -5.90 -3.44 15.75
CA LYS A 60 -6.13 -3.75 17.17
C LYS A 60 -6.14 -2.48 18.04
N GLN A 61 -5.25 -1.53 17.75
CA GLN A 61 -5.22 -0.24 18.46
C GLN A 61 -6.50 0.56 18.23
N LEU A 62 -6.95 0.71 16.98
CA LEU A 62 -8.21 1.40 16.68
C LEU A 62 -9.41 0.73 17.38
N ASN A 63 -9.47 -0.60 17.36
CA ASN A 63 -10.53 -1.34 18.03
C ASN A 63 -10.49 -1.18 19.56
N THR A 64 -9.30 -1.04 20.16
CA THR A 64 -9.14 -0.78 21.60
C THR A 64 -9.60 0.63 21.96
N ILE A 65 -9.35 1.61 21.08
CA ILE A 65 -9.81 3.00 21.24
C ILE A 65 -11.34 3.06 21.17
N LYS A 66 -11.96 2.39 20.19
CA LYS A 66 -13.43 2.28 20.09
C LYS A 66 -14.06 1.72 21.36
N LYS A 67 -13.42 0.74 22.00
CA LYS A 67 -13.90 0.12 23.23
C LYS A 67 -13.76 1.01 24.47
N ASN A 68 -12.91 2.04 24.44
CA ASN A 68 -12.67 2.93 25.58
C ASN A 68 -12.70 4.42 25.21
N PRO A 69 -13.84 4.97 24.74
CA PRO A 69 -13.90 6.33 24.19
C PRO A 69 -13.47 7.41 25.19
N THR A 70 -13.83 7.23 26.47
CA THR A 70 -13.56 8.18 27.57
C THR A 70 -12.08 8.34 27.90
N LYS A 71 -11.25 7.33 27.60
CA LYS A 71 -9.81 7.34 27.87
C LYS A 71 -8.98 7.98 26.76
N TYR A 72 -9.51 7.98 25.53
CA TYR A 72 -8.75 8.34 24.33
C TYR A 72 -9.30 9.56 23.60
N SER A 73 -10.44 10.12 24.05
CA SER A 73 -11.07 11.34 23.50
C SER A 73 -11.16 11.38 21.97
N LEU A 74 -11.32 10.20 21.34
CA LEU A 74 -11.43 10.08 19.89
C LEU A 74 -12.90 10.17 19.48
N THR A 75 -13.23 11.08 18.58
CA THR A 75 -14.61 11.19 18.08
C THR A 75 -14.96 9.98 17.21
N GLN A 76 -16.26 9.64 17.16
CA GLN A 76 -16.74 8.55 16.30
C GLN A 76 -16.44 8.81 14.81
N ARG A 77 -16.46 10.09 14.39
CA ARG A 77 -16.09 10.51 13.04
C ARG A 77 -14.62 10.21 12.75
N GLU A 78 -13.73 10.58 13.66
CA GLU A 78 -12.29 10.34 13.52
C GLU A 78 -11.96 8.84 13.55
N TYR A 79 -12.64 8.04 14.39
CA TYR A 79 -12.52 6.58 14.34
C TYR A 79 -12.88 6.02 12.96
N THR A 80 -13.99 6.48 12.38
CA THR A 80 -14.48 6.01 11.09
C THR A 80 -13.51 6.39 9.97
N ARG A 81 -13.02 7.64 9.94
CA ARG A 81 -11.99 8.08 8.99
C ARG A 81 -10.76 7.17 9.01
N ARG A 82 -10.17 6.96 10.20
CA ARG A 82 -8.98 6.08 10.34
C ARG A 82 -9.27 4.63 9.97
N ARG A 83 -10.50 4.17 10.22
CA ARG A 83 -10.92 2.83 9.86
C ARG A 83 -10.93 2.64 8.35
N ASP A 84 -11.45 3.62 7.62
CA ASP A 84 -11.53 3.61 6.16
C ASP A 84 -10.14 3.74 5.52
N GLU A 85 -9.31 4.66 6.00
CA GLU A 85 -7.92 4.80 5.60
C GLU A 85 -7.14 3.48 5.76
N LEU A 86 -7.25 2.87 6.95
CA LEU A 86 -6.57 1.62 7.25
C LEU A 86 -7.13 0.46 6.39
N SER A 87 -8.43 0.44 6.10
CA SER A 87 -9.04 -0.52 5.17
C SER A 87 -8.44 -0.40 3.76
N GLY A 88 -8.24 0.83 3.27
CA GLY A 88 -7.52 1.10 2.02
C GLY A 88 -6.13 0.47 2.01
N LYS A 89 -5.36 0.65 3.09
CA LYS A 89 -4.02 0.04 3.21
C LYS A 89 -4.05 -1.49 3.24
N LYS A 90 -5.08 -2.10 3.83
CA LYS A 90 -5.28 -3.56 3.76
C LYS A 90 -5.41 -4.03 2.32
N ILE A 91 -6.22 -3.34 1.52
CA ILE A 91 -6.43 -3.68 0.10
C ILE A 91 -5.12 -3.56 -0.67
N GLU A 92 -4.31 -2.53 -0.41
CA GLU A 92 -2.99 -2.38 -1.03
C GLU A 92 -2.03 -3.52 -0.67
N ILE A 93 -1.97 -3.91 0.60
CA ILE A 93 -1.15 -5.05 1.05
C ILE A 93 -1.59 -6.35 0.38
N GLU A 94 -2.90 -6.61 0.29
CA GLU A 94 -3.44 -7.80 -0.40
C GLU A 94 -3.12 -7.78 -1.90
N LYS A 95 -3.20 -6.63 -2.58
CA LYS A 95 -2.77 -6.51 -3.99
C LYS A 95 -1.30 -6.88 -4.16
N LEU A 96 -0.41 -6.42 -3.27
CA LEU A 96 1.02 -6.75 -3.33
C LEU A 96 1.28 -8.24 -3.05
N LYS A 97 0.53 -8.85 -2.12
CA LYS A 97 0.60 -10.29 -1.85
C LYS A 97 0.11 -11.13 -3.02
N ASN A 98 -1.00 -10.74 -3.65
CA ASN A 98 -1.52 -11.42 -4.83
C ASN A 98 -0.51 -11.34 -5.98
N TRP A 99 0.03 -10.15 -6.24
CA TRP A 99 1.10 -9.95 -7.22
C TRP A 99 2.32 -10.87 -6.96
N GLN A 100 2.72 -11.01 -5.70
CA GLN A 100 3.84 -11.88 -5.31
C GLN A 100 3.49 -13.37 -5.47
N SER A 101 2.24 -13.73 -5.16
CA SER A 101 1.72 -15.09 -5.23
C SER A 101 1.55 -15.54 -6.68
N GLU A 102 1.03 -14.70 -7.57
CA GLU A 102 0.91 -14.95 -9.01
C GLU A 102 2.28 -15.21 -9.65
N ARG A 103 3.30 -14.44 -9.26
CA ARG A 103 4.68 -14.66 -9.70
C ARG A 103 5.31 -15.94 -9.13
N SER A 104 5.00 -16.26 -7.88
CA SER A 104 5.46 -17.51 -7.24
C SER A 104 4.75 -18.73 -7.84
N GLN A 105 3.46 -18.65 -8.13
CA GLN A 105 2.66 -19.67 -8.80
C GLN A 105 3.14 -19.93 -10.22
N ASN A 106 3.55 -18.90 -10.97
CA ASN A 106 4.20 -19.07 -12.27
C ASN A 106 5.55 -19.84 -12.18
N LYS A 107 6.25 -19.79 -11.03
CA LYS A 107 7.47 -20.58 -10.77
C LYS A 107 7.19 -21.97 -10.16
N ILE A 108 6.12 -22.13 -9.37
CA ILE A 108 5.72 -23.43 -8.82
C ILE A 108 5.08 -24.29 -9.91
N ASN A 109 4.27 -23.71 -10.80
CA ASN A 109 3.80 -24.35 -12.02
C ASN A 109 4.93 -24.62 -13.03
N SER A 110 6.14 -24.09 -12.87
CA SER A 110 7.30 -24.51 -13.66
C SER A 110 8.15 -25.60 -12.99
N HIS A 111 8.09 -25.71 -11.65
CA HIS A 111 8.79 -26.77 -10.88
C HIS A 111 7.92 -28.00 -10.57
N GLN A 112 6.58 -27.90 -10.70
CA GLN A 112 5.62 -29.01 -10.59
C GLN A 112 4.96 -29.34 -11.93
N LYS A 113 5.51 -28.89 -13.06
CA LYS A 113 5.06 -29.44 -14.33
C LYS A 113 5.51 -30.89 -14.38
N SER A 114 4.54 -31.80 -14.50
CA SER A 114 4.86 -33.16 -14.92
C SER A 114 5.66 -33.10 -16.22
N GLU A 115 6.55 -34.06 -16.43
CA GLU A 115 7.36 -34.19 -17.66
C GLU A 115 6.50 -34.06 -18.93
N LYS A 116 5.27 -34.57 -18.90
CA LYS A 116 4.26 -34.42 -19.97
C LYS A 116 3.81 -32.97 -20.24
N GLN A 117 3.78 -32.11 -19.23
CA GLN A 117 3.35 -30.72 -19.38
C GLN A 117 4.52 -29.82 -19.80
N LEU A 118 5.75 -30.12 -19.36
CA LEU A 118 6.96 -29.54 -19.94
C LEU A 118 7.08 -29.90 -21.42
N GLU A 119 6.81 -31.16 -21.78
CA GLU A 119 6.84 -31.62 -23.17
C GLU A 119 5.79 -30.90 -24.03
N ARG A 120 4.55 -30.73 -23.55
CA ARG A 120 3.51 -29.99 -24.27
C ARG A 120 3.89 -28.54 -24.52
N GLU A 121 4.48 -27.87 -23.54
CA GLU A 121 4.86 -26.48 -23.64
C GLU A 121 6.12 -26.30 -24.50
N ARG A 122 7.06 -27.27 -24.45
CA ARG A 122 8.18 -27.39 -25.40
C ARG A 122 7.66 -27.56 -26.82
N VAL A 123 6.70 -28.45 -27.05
CA VAL A 123 6.08 -28.67 -28.35
C VAL A 123 5.32 -27.43 -28.83
N GLU A 124 4.67 -26.68 -27.94
CA GLU A 124 4.00 -25.43 -28.31
C GLU A 124 4.99 -24.31 -28.64
N LEU A 125 6.08 -24.18 -27.87
CA LEU A 125 7.19 -23.27 -28.14
C LEU A 125 7.90 -23.65 -29.43
N GLU A 126 8.22 -24.92 -29.63
CA GLU A 126 8.81 -25.44 -30.86
C GLU A 126 7.86 -25.24 -32.03
N LYS A 127 6.54 -25.38 -31.89
CA LYS A 127 5.58 -25.02 -32.96
C LYS A 127 5.53 -23.52 -33.25
N LYS A 128 5.62 -22.68 -32.20
CA LYS A 128 5.65 -21.21 -32.36
C LYS A 128 6.96 -20.72 -32.99
N LEU A 129 8.06 -21.42 -32.73
CA LEU A 129 9.40 -21.06 -33.19
C LEU A 129 9.81 -21.81 -34.47
N ASN A 130 9.17 -22.94 -34.79
CA ASN A 130 9.48 -23.71 -36.01
C ASN A 130 9.15 -22.89 -37.24
N GLY A 131 10.11 -22.82 -38.16
CA GLY A 131 9.97 -22.07 -39.40
C GLY A 131 10.06 -20.55 -39.23
N LEU A 132 10.30 -20.05 -38.00
CA LEU A 132 10.68 -18.65 -37.80
C LEU A 132 12.18 -18.48 -38.01
N ASP A 133 12.54 -17.51 -38.84
CA ASP A 133 13.93 -17.07 -38.96
C ASP A 133 14.37 -16.31 -37.69
N ASN A 134 15.67 -16.27 -37.41
CA ASN A 134 16.23 -15.56 -36.26
C ASN A 134 15.78 -14.10 -36.19
N SER A 135 15.58 -13.45 -37.35
CA SER A 135 15.04 -12.10 -37.46
C SER A 135 13.60 -12.00 -36.93
N GLN A 136 12.76 -12.99 -37.21
CA GLN A 136 11.36 -13.03 -36.76
C GLN A 136 11.24 -13.35 -35.27
N ILE A 137 12.13 -14.18 -34.74
CA ILE A 137 12.25 -14.41 -33.29
C ILE A 137 12.66 -13.12 -32.57
N LEU A 138 13.61 -12.36 -33.13
CA LEU A 138 14.03 -11.07 -32.59
C LEU A 138 12.88 -10.05 -32.58
N ASP A 139 12.11 -9.97 -33.67
CA ASP A 139 10.94 -9.09 -33.77
C ASP A 139 9.85 -9.46 -32.74
N MET A 140 9.61 -10.76 -32.53
CA MET A 140 8.66 -11.23 -31.50
C MET A 140 9.11 -10.85 -30.08
N ASN A 141 10.40 -10.96 -29.79
CA ASN A 141 10.97 -10.54 -28.52
C ASN A 141 10.86 -9.02 -28.33
N GLN A 142 11.16 -8.22 -29.36
CA GLN A 142 11.00 -6.77 -29.32
C GLN A 142 9.54 -6.35 -29.10
N LYS A 143 8.58 -7.01 -29.74
CA LYS A 143 7.14 -6.78 -29.52
C LYS A 143 6.73 -7.10 -28.09
N THR A 144 7.28 -8.16 -27.50
CA THR A 144 7.02 -8.53 -26.10
C THR A 144 7.59 -7.48 -25.15
N MET A 145 8.82 -7.02 -25.39
CA MET A 145 9.42 -5.92 -24.62
C MET A 145 8.59 -4.65 -24.72
N LYS A 146 8.17 -4.27 -25.93
CA LYS A 146 7.33 -3.08 -26.15
C LYS A 146 5.98 -3.17 -25.42
N LYS A 147 5.35 -4.35 -25.38
CA LYS A 147 4.12 -4.56 -24.60
C LYS A 147 4.36 -4.39 -23.09
N GLN A 148 5.50 -4.84 -22.60
CA GLN A 148 5.87 -4.68 -21.20
C GLN A 148 6.18 -3.22 -20.86
N ASP A 149 6.88 -2.49 -21.73
CA ASP A 149 7.14 -1.07 -21.57
C ASP A 149 5.83 -0.25 -21.56
N ASN A 150 4.90 -0.54 -22.47
CA ASN A 150 3.57 0.09 -22.45
C ASN A 150 2.82 -0.18 -21.13
N ALA A 151 2.90 -1.40 -20.60
CA ALA A 151 2.29 -1.73 -19.31
C ALA A 151 2.97 -1.00 -18.13
N LEU A 152 4.27 -0.71 -18.24
CA LEU A 152 5.00 0.11 -17.27
C LEU A 152 4.61 1.59 -17.39
N ASP A 153 4.39 2.11 -18.58
CA ASP A 153 3.91 3.48 -18.80
C ASP A 153 2.50 3.69 -18.24
N ASP A 154 1.60 2.72 -18.45
CA ASP A 154 0.26 2.75 -17.87
C ASP A 154 0.31 2.72 -16.33
N LEU A 155 1.20 1.90 -15.77
CA LEU A 155 1.43 1.86 -14.33
C LEU A 155 2.05 3.16 -13.80
N SER A 156 3.01 3.74 -14.52
CA SER A 156 3.66 5.02 -14.21
C SER A 156 2.64 6.16 -14.22
N SER A 157 1.75 6.19 -15.22
CA SER A 157 0.66 7.17 -15.30
C SER A 157 -0.31 7.02 -14.13
N SER A 158 -0.57 5.79 -13.69
CA SER A 158 -1.40 5.50 -12.52
C SER A 158 -0.72 5.96 -11.23
N ILE A 159 0.60 5.78 -11.12
CA ILE A 159 1.42 6.29 -10.00
C ILE A 159 1.41 7.82 -9.97
N PHE A 160 1.55 8.49 -11.12
CA PHE A 160 1.49 9.94 -11.20
C PHE A 160 0.12 10.48 -10.74
N ARG A 161 -0.97 9.84 -11.17
CA ARG A 161 -2.33 10.17 -10.70
C ARG A 161 -2.46 9.98 -9.18
N ILE A 162 -1.92 8.89 -8.64
CA ILE A 162 -1.92 8.64 -7.19
C ILE A 162 -1.06 9.67 -6.45
N SER A 163 0.07 10.09 -7.02
CA SER A 163 0.92 11.13 -6.46
C SER A 163 0.19 12.47 -6.39
N ASN A 164 -0.54 12.84 -7.43
CA ASN A 164 -1.35 14.06 -7.44
C ASN A 164 -2.46 13.99 -6.39
N ILE A 165 -3.17 12.85 -6.29
CA ILE A 165 -4.20 12.64 -5.25
C ILE A 165 -3.56 12.68 -3.85
N ALA A 166 -2.37 12.10 -3.65
CA ALA A 166 -1.66 12.13 -2.38
C ALA A 166 -1.22 13.55 -1.99
N GLN A 167 -0.82 14.36 -2.96
CA GLN A 167 -0.52 15.77 -2.77
C GLN A 167 -1.79 16.57 -2.40
N GLU A 168 -2.90 16.33 -3.09
CA GLU A 168 -4.20 16.92 -2.77
C GLU A 168 -4.67 16.53 -1.37
N ILE A 169 -4.54 15.26 -0.98
CA ILE A 169 -4.81 14.79 0.39
C ILE A 169 -3.88 15.50 1.39
N GLY A 170 -2.60 15.67 1.07
CA GLY A 170 -1.65 16.40 1.93
C GLY A 170 -2.08 17.85 2.16
N ASN A 171 -2.53 18.53 1.10
CA ASN A 171 -3.04 19.90 1.18
C ASN A 171 -4.35 19.98 1.99
N GLU A 172 -5.26 19.03 1.77
CA GLU A 172 -6.52 18.93 2.50
C GLU A 172 -6.28 18.62 3.99
N LEU A 173 -5.30 17.78 4.31
CA LEU A 173 -4.90 17.49 5.69
C LEU A 173 -4.26 18.72 6.37
N ASP A 174 -3.42 19.50 5.67
CA ASP A 174 -2.87 20.75 6.19
C ASP A 174 -3.98 21.78 6.46
N LEU A 175 -4.95 21.87 5.55
CA LEU A 175 -6.15 22.70 5.74
C LEU A 175 -6.97 22.22 6.94
N GLN A 176 -7.22 20.92 7.07
CA GLN A 176 -7.93 20.34 8.20
C GLN A 176 -7.19 20.55 9.52
N SER A 177 -5.86 20.50 9.54
CA SER A 177 -5.05 20.82 10.73
C SER A 177 -5.28 22.26 11.18
N LYS A 178 -5.24 23.22 10.23
CA LYS A 178 -5.54 24.63 10.50
C LYS A 178 -6.97 24.85 10.98
N LEU A 179 -7.93 24.09 10.46
CA LEU A 179 -9.32 24.15 10.92
C LEU A 179 -9.50 23.56 12.32
N LEU A 180 -8.76 22.49 12.68
CA LEU A 180 -8.79 21.89 14.01
C LEU A 180 -8.20 22.83 15.07
N ASP A 181 -7.09 23.52 14.78
CA ASP A 181 -6.52 24.54 15.68
C ASP A 181 -7.55 25.67 15.97
N ASN A 182 -8.33 26.04 14.96
CA ASN A 182 -9.41 27.02 15.10
C ASN A 182 -10.60 26.49 15.93
N ILE A 183 -10.82 25.18 15.96
CA ILE A 183 -11.87 24.56 16.78
C ILE A 183 -11.41 24.43 18.24
N ASP A 184 -10.17 24.01 18.49
CA ASP A 184 -9.61 23.91 19.84
C ASP A 184 -9.60 25.28 20.54
N THR A 185 -9.13 26.32 19.84
CA THR A 185 -9.18 27.69 20.37
C THR A 185 -10.60 28.18 20.68
N LYS A 186 -11.61 27.73 19.92
CA LYS A 186 -13.03 28.02 20.21
C LYS A 186 -13.54 27.21 21.39
N MET A 187 -13.14 25.94 21.52
CA MET A 187 -13.51 25.08 22.63
C MET A 187 -12.96 25.61 23.96
N ASP A 188 -11.71 26.07 24.00
CA ASP A 188 -11.10 26.70 25.17
C ASP A 188 -11.85 27.96 25.60
N ARG A 189 -12.34 28.76 24.63
CA ARG A 189 -13.17 29.93 24.94
C ARG A 189 -14.52 29.54 25.53
N VAL A 190 -15.12 28.46 25.02
CA VAL A 190 -16.39 27.94 25.54
C VAL A 190 -16.21 27.34 26.94
N ASP A 191 -15.15 26.57 27.18
CA ASP A 191 -14.82 26.01 28.49
C ASP A 191 -14.57 27.10 29.53
N ASN A 192 -13.82 28.15 29.17
CA ASN A 192 -13.61 29.30 30.05
C ASN A 192 -14.91 30.05 30.37
N LYS A 193 -15.83 30.18 29.40
CA LYS A 193 -17.15 30.77 29.63
C LYS A 193 -18.01 29.88 30.52
N LEU A 194 -18.03 28.57 30.29
CA LEU A 194 -18.73 27.60 31.12
C LEU A 194 -18.22 27.63 32.56
N LYS A 195 -16.90 27.55 32.78
CA LYS A 195 -16.28 27.65 34.11
C LYS A 195 -16.69 28.93 34.84
N LYS A 196 -16.67 30.08 34.16
CA LYS A 196 -17.13 31.36 34.75
C LYS A 196 -18.60 31.32 35.13
N ASN A 197 -19.47 30.77 34.29
CA ASN A 197 -20.90 30.65 34.60
C ASN A 197 -21.16 29.66 35.74
N THR A 198 -20.48 28.51 35.76
CA THR A 198 -20.60 27.53 36.84
C THR A 198 -20.09 28.09 38.17
N GLN A 199 -18.99 28.86 38.18
CA GLN A 199 -18.53 29.55 39.38
C GLN A 199 -19.53 30.60 39.88
N LYS A 200 -20.19 31.33 38.96
CA LYS A 200 -21.27 32.26 39.34
C LYS A 200 -22.44 31.50 39.96
N MET A 201 -22.88 30.39 39.37
CA MET A 201 -23.95 29.55 39.93
C MET A 201 -23.61 28.99 41.32
N LYS A 202 -22.35 28.65 41.60
CA LYS A 202 -21.92 28.17 42.94
C LYS A 202 -21.88 29.26 44.01
N LYS A 203 -21.99 30.54 43.62
CA LYS A 203 -21.99 31.69 44.55
C LYS A 203 -23.41 32.21 44.84
N PHE A 204 -24.42 31.66 44.19
CA PHE A 204 -25.83 31.81 44.53
C PHE A 204 -26.29 30.57 45.29
#